data_AF-A0A6A4G655-F1
#
_entry.id   AF-A0A6A4G655-F1
#
_cell.length_a   1.000
_cell.length_b   1.000
_cell.length_c   1.000
_cell.angle_alpha   90.00
_cell.angle_beta   90.00
_cell.angle_gamma   90.00
#
_symmetry.space_group_name_H-M   'P 1'
#
loop_
_entity.id
_entity.type
_entity.pdbx_description
1 polymer ?
#
loop_
_entity_poly.entity_id
_entity_poly.type
_entity_poly.pdbx_seq_one_letter_code
_entity_poly.pdbx_strand_id
1 'polypeptide(L)'
;MKDVRREEKALTTRDIMSLMWAIKTEWVEDYLRRKRSGIVALERMVERLAIRHGFTSQMPQTTKKSTEALEQTRAEFELDFWKAHAAYGPEGMYNVDETANQF
;
A
#
# COMPACT_ATOMS: atom_id res chain seq x y z
N MET A 1 1.76 10.40 -20.90
CA MET A 1 0.85 9.36 -20.38
C MET A 1 0.33 9.84 -19.03
N LYS A 2 -0.98 10.07 -18.86
CA LYS A 2 -1.51 10.60 -17.58
C LYS A 2 -1.77 9.44 -16.63
N ASP A 3 -1.06 9.44 -15.52
CA ASP A 3 -1.32 8.55 -14.40
C ASP A 3 -2.73 8.84 -13.84
N VAL A 4 -3.58 7.83 -13.81
CA VAL A 4 -4.97 7.92 -13.33
C VAL A 4 -5.07 7.94 -11.81
N ARG A 5 -3.97 7.66 -11.09
CA ARG A 5 -3.84 7.79 -9.64
C ARG A 5 -3.04 9.02 -9.23
N ARG A 6 -2.83 9.97 -10.14
CA ARG A 6 -2.04 11.18 -9.89
C ARG A 6 -2.58 12.02 -8.71
N GLU A 7 -3.87 11.91 -8.40
CA GLU A 7 -4.50 12.59 -7.27
C GLU A 7 -4.32 11.83 -5.94
N GLU A 8 -3.95 10.55 -5.99
CA GLU A 8 -3.58 9.77 -4.81
C GLU A 8 -2.17 10.19 -4.37
N LYS A 9 -2.05 10.84 -3.19
CA LYS A 9 -0.74 11.19 -2.65
C LYS A 9 0.02 9.92 -2.31
N ALA A 10 1.07 9.64 -3.07
CA ALA A 10 1.99 8.56 -2.74
C ALA A 10 2.63 8.82 -1.38
N LEU A 11 2.60 7.82 -0.49
CA LEU A 11 3.38 7.83 0.73
C LEU A 11 4.85 7.60 0.35
N THR A 12 5.67 8.63 0.49
CA THR A 12 7.11 8.54 0.18
C THR A 12 7.95 8.26 1.42
N THR A 13 9.17 7.76 1.23
CA THR A 13 10.18 7.64 2.30
C THR A 13 10.36 8.97 3.04
N ARG A 14 10.30 10.10 2.32
CA ARG A 14 10.39 11.45 2.88
C ARG A 14 9.20 11.78 3.78
N ASP A 15 8.00 11.38 3.41
CA ASP A 15 6.80 11.61 4.24
C ASP A 15 6.90 10.83 5.55
N ILE A 16 7.36 9.58 5.49
CA ILE A 16 7.59 8.74 6.68
C ILE A 16 8.69 9.37 7.57
N MET A 17 9.81 9.79 6.98
CA MET A 17 10.88 10.47 7.73
C MET A 17 10.39 11.76 8.38
N SER A 18 9.56 12.55 7.68
CA SER A 18 8.98 13.79 8.20
C SER A 18 8.04 13.51 9.38
N LEU A 19 7.22 12.46 9.28
CA LEU A 19 6.39 12.00 10.39
C LEU A 19 7.26 11.58 11.58
N MET A 20 8.30 10.77 11.35
CA MET A 20 9.23 10.34 12.41
C MET A 20 9.87 11.53 13.14
N TRP A 21 10.27 12.56 12.39
CA TRP A 21 10.77 13.80 12.96
C TRP A 21 9.74 14.51 13.84
N ALA A 22 8.46 14.49 13.45
CA ALA A 22 7.38 15.10 14.22
C ALA A 22 7.00 14.31 15.48
N ILE A 23 7.05 12.98 15.44
CA ILE A 23 6.55 12.13 16.55
C ILE A 23 7.66 11.56 17.45
N LYS A 24 8.91 11.52 16.98
CA LYS A 24 10.05 10.85 17.63
C LYS A 24 11.36 11.62 17.42
N THR A 25 11.34 12.95 17.54
CA THR A 25 12.48 13.85 17.31
C THR A 25 13.76 13.39 18.03
N GLU A 26 13.70 13.15 19.34
CA GLU A 26 14.87 12.75 20.13
C GLU A 26 15.51 11.45 19.63
N TRP A 27 14.67 10.47 19.29
CA TRP A 27 15.14 9.19 18.76
C TRP A 27 15.83 9.37 17.40
N VAL A 28 15.28 10.23 16.54
CA VAL A 28 15.86 10.51 15.23
C VAL A 28 17.21 11.21 15.37
N GLU A 29 17.30 12.24 16.21
CA GLU A 29 18.57 12.96 16.46
C GLU A 29 19.65 12.04 17.02
N ASP A 30 19.28 11.21 17.98
CA ASP A 30 20.15 10.22 18.61
C ASP A 30 20.58 9.13 17.63
N TYR A 31 19.69 8.68 16.73
CA TYR A 31 20.03 7.76 15.65
C TYR A 31 21.04 8.40 14.69
N LEU A 32 20.77 9.62 14.23
CA LEU A 32 21.63 10.34 13.28
C LEU A 32 23.04 10.55 13.85
N ARG A 33 23.15 10.88 15.14
CA ARG A 33 24.43 11.08 15.83
C ARG A 33 25.32 9.83 15.82
N ARG A 34 24.72 8.64 15.88
CA ARG A 34 25.45 7.37 15.91
C ARG A 34 25.85 6.84 14.53
N LYS A 35 25.33 7.42 13.44
CA LYS A 35 25.55 6.92 12.09
C LYS A 35 26.49 7.84 11.31
N ARG A 36 27.56 7.25 10.75
CA ARG A 36 28.56 7.95 9.91
C ARG A 36 27.95 8.71 8.72
N SER A 37 26.81 8.23 8.20
CA SER A 37 26.05 8.87 7.12
C SER A 37 24.60 9.05 7.55
N GLY A 38 24.37 9.80 8.64
CA GLY A 38 23.09 9.95 9.35
C GLY A 38 21.84 9.89 8.48
N ILE A 39 21.60 10.91 7.65
CA ILE A 39 20.36 11.05 6.88
C ILE A 39 20.18 9.90 5.89
N VAL A 40 21.24 9.54 5.15
CA VAL A 40 21.21 8.43 4.19
C VAL A 40 20.98 7.09 4.89
N ALA A 41 21.54 6.90 6.09
CA ALA A 41 21.33 5.71 6.89
C ALA A 41 19.89 5.60 7.41
N LEU A 42 19.29 6.74 7.77
CA LEU A 42 17.89 6.84 8.20
C LEU A 42 16.94 6.54 7.03
N GLU A 43 17.18 7.14 5.86
CA GLU A 43 16.41 6.88 4.63
C GLU A 43 16.38 5.39 4.28
N ARG A 44 17.56 4.75 4.21
CA ARG A 44 17.67 3.29 3.96
C ARG A 44 16.98 2.44 5.02
N MET A 45 16.95 2.89 6.27
CA MET A 45 16.24 2.18 7.33
C MET A 45 14.74 2.25 7.12
N VAL A 46 14.21 3.42 6.76
CA VAL A 46 12.80 3.62 6.44
C VAL A 46 12.40 2.79 5.22
N GLU A 47 13.21 2.77 4.17
CA GLU A 47 12.97 1.92 2.98
C GLU A 47 12.86 0.44 3.35
N ARG A 48 13.79 -0.07 4.18
CA ARG A 48 13.73 -1.46 4.65
C ARG A 48 12.49 -1.75 5.49
N LEU A 49 12.06 -0.78 6.31
CA LEU A 49 10.86 -0.90 7.12
C LEU A 49 9.61 -0.92 6.23
N ALA A 50 9.55 -0.04 5.23
CA ALA A 50 8.49 -0.01 4.24
C ALA A 50 8.37 -1.37 3.52
N ILE A 51 9.47 -1.91 3.00
CA ILE A 51 9.50 -3.22 2.34
C ILE A 51 9.05 -4.33 3.30
N ARG A 52 9.55 -4.33 4.54
CA ARG A 52 9.19 -5.34 5.56
C ARG A 52 7.70 -5.37 5.86
N HIS A 53 7.02 -4.23 5.82
CA HIS A 53 5.59 -4.11 6.09
C HIS A 53 4.72 -4.16 4.83
N GLY A 54 5.27 -4.59 3.69
CA GLY A 54 4.51 -4.78 2.46
C GLY A 54 4.21 -3.50 1.69
N PHE A 55 4.83 -2.37 2.05
CA PHE A 55 4.80 -1.20 1.19
C PHE A 55 5.63 -1.48 -0.05
N THR A 56 5.00 -1.37 -1.21
CA THR A 56 5.63 -1.60 -2.51
C THR A 56 5.70 -0.30 -3.29
N SER A 57 6.80 -0.10 -4.02
CA SER A 57 6.89 1.01 -4.96
C SER A 57 5.84 0.80 -6.05
N GLN A 58 4.90 1.74 -6.16
CA GLN A 58 3.89 1.70 -7.22
C GLN A 58 4.50 2.28 -8.50
N MET A 59 4.63 1.44 -9.52
CA MET A 59 4.94 1.92 -10.87
C MET A 59 3.68 2.56 -11.47
N PRO A 60 3.80 3.76 -12.08
CA PRO A 60 2.70 4.35 -12.85
C PRO A 60 2.26 3.37 -13.94
N GLN A 61 1.02 2.90 -13.87
CA GLN A 61 0.47 1.95 -14.84
C GLN A 61 -0.88 2.44 -15.32
N THR A 62 -1.04 2.57 -16.64
CA THR A 62 -2.26 3.11 -17.26
C THR A 62 -3.43 2.16 -17.30
N THR A 63 -3.20 0.87 -17.05
CA THR A 63 -4.26 -0.14 -16.99
C THR A 63 -4.96 -0.16 -15.63
N LYS A 64 -4.37 0.44 -14.59
CA LYS A 64 -4.96 0.43 -13.24
C LYS A 64 -6.13 1.41 -13.18
N LYS A 65 -7.20 1.07 -12.46
CA LYS A 65 -8.27 2.03 -12.11
C LYS A 65 -7.87 2.87 -10.89
N SER A 66 -8.50 4.04 -10.72
CA SER A 66 -8.38 4.83 -9.48
C SER A 66 -8.98 4.04 -8.30
N THR A 67 -8.57 4.37 -7.08
CA THR A 67 -9.13 3.74 -5.87
C THR A 67 -10.63 3.94 -5.78
N GLU A 68 -11.12 5.14 -6.04
CA GLU A 68 -12.56 5.45 -6.07
C GLU A 68 -13.33 4.57 -7.08
N ALA A 69 -12.80 4.41 -8.29
CA ALA A 69 -13.44 3.55 -9.29
C ALA A 69 -13.41 2.05 -8.89
N LEU A 70 -12.38 1.61 -8.17
CA LEU A 70 -12.31 0.24 -7.62
C LEU A 70 -13.32 0.04 -6.48
N GLU A 71 -13.45 1.01 -5.58
CA GLU A 71 -14.43 0.99 -4.49
C GLU A 71 -15.86 1.00 -5.04
N GLN A 72 -16.14 1.83 -6.03
CA GLN A 72 -17.43 1.84 -6.72
C GLN A 72 -17.71 0.48 -7.39
N THR A 73 -16.75 -0.04 -8.16
CA THR A 73 -16.89 -1.36 -8.81
C THR A 73 -17.16 -2.45 -7.78
N ARG A 74 -16.48 -2.41 -6.63
CA ARG A 74 -16.66 -3.37 -5.53
C ARG A 74 -18.05 -3.26 -4.92
N ALA A 75 -18.55 -2.05 -4.66
CA ALA A 75 -19.87 -1.83 -4.08
C ALA A 75 -21.00 -2.27 -5.02
N GLU A 76 -20.89 -1.95 -6.32
CA GLU A 76 -21.84 -2.39 -7.34
C GLU A 76 -21.87 -3.92 -7.45
N PHE A 77 -20.69 -4.54 -7.51
CA PHE A 77 -20.56 -6.00 -7.53
C PHE A 77 -21.17 -6.64 -6.28
N GLU A 78 -20.91 -6.10 -5.08
CA GLU A 78 -21.44 -6.64 -3.83
C GLU A 78 -22.97 -6.63 -3.81
N LEU A 79 -23.60 -5.53 -4.26
CA LEU A 79 -25.06 -5.44 -4.37
C LEU A 79 -25.61 -6.49 -5.33
N ASP A 80 -25.04 -6.64 -6.51
CA ASP A 80 -25.53 -7.57 -7.52
C ASP A 80 -25.27 -9.04 -7.13
N PHE A 81 -24.11 -9.31 -6.52
CA PHE A 81 -23.77 -10.62 -5.99
C PHE A 81 -24.79 -11.07 -4.94
N TRP A 82 -25.08 -10.23 -3.94
CA TRP A 82 -26.01 -10.60 -2.89
C TRP A 82 -27.47 -10.63 -3.35
N LYS A 83 -27.89 -9.84 -4.35
CA LYS A 83 -29.20 -10.01 -4.98
C LYS A 83 -29.38 -11.43 -5.54
N ALA A 84 -28.35 -12.01 -6.15
CA ALA A 84 -28.41 -13.33 -6.76
C ALA A 84 -28.16 -14.48 -5.76
N HIS A 85 -27.33 -14.23 -4.74
CA HIS A 85 -26.79 -15.29 -3.88
C HIS A 85 -27.13 -15.16 -2.39
N ALA A 86 -28.03 -14.25 -1.99
CA ALA A 86 -28.44 -14.07 -0.58
C ALA A 86 -29.01 -15.33 0.09
N ALA A 87 -29.48 -16.31 -0.69
CA ALA A 87 -30.00 -17.57 -0.16
C ALA A 87 -28.91 -18.54 0.31
N TYR A 88 -27.65 -18.33 -0.09
CA TYR A 88 -26.53 -19.18 0.29
C TYR A 88 -25.80 -18.59 1.49
N GLY A 89 -25.61 -19.39 2.54
CA GLY A 89 -24.74 -19.03 3.65
C GLY A 89 -23.26 -19.26 3.31
N PRO A 90 -22.35 -18.83 4.20
CA PRO A 90 -20.90 -18.99 4.03
C PRO A 90 -20.47 -20.44 3.79
N GLU A 91 -21.21 -21.41 4.31
CA GLU A 91 -20.98 -22.84 4.14
C GLU A 91 -21.12 -23.33 2.68
N GLY A 92 -21.85 -22.58 1.85
CA GLY A 92 -22.02 -22.86 0.41
C GLY A 92 -21.08 -22.06 -0.50
N MET A 93 -20.21 -21.23 0.07
CA MET A 93 -19.32 -20.35 -0.69
C MET A 93 -17.90 -20.92 -0.74
N TYR A 94 -17.46 -21.32 -1.92
CA TYR A 94 -16.09 -21.79 -2.16
C TYR A 94 -15.31 -20.76 -2.97
N ASN A 95 -14.16 -20.33 -2.46
CA ASN A 95 -13.24 -19.47 -3.19
C ASN A 95 -12.21 -20.33 -3.94
N VAL A 96 -11.98 -20.04 -5.22
CA VAL A 96 -11.00 -20.72 -6.08
C VAL A 96 -10.24 -19.64 -6.83
N ASP A 97 -8.91 -19.69 -6.77
CA ASP A 97 -8.03 -18.77 -7.50
C ASP A 97 -6.79 -19.52 -8.00
N GLU A 98 -6.28 -19.10 -9.16
CA GLU A 98 -5.11 -19.71 -9.77
C GLU A 98 -3.83 -19.07 -9.23
N THR A 99 -2.95 -19.88 -8.62
CA THR A 99 -1.61 -19.45 -8.26
C THR A 99 -0.60 -20.05 -9.22
N ALA A 100 0.11 -19.20 -9.95
CA ALA A 100 1.17 -19.65 -10.86
C ALA A 100 2.31 -20.30 -10.04
N ASN A 101 2.59 -21.58 -10.31
CA ASN A 101 3.79 -22.25 -9.82
C ASN A 101 4.98 -21.86 -10.70
N GLN A 102 5.94 -21.13 -10.14
CA GLN A 102 7.21 -20.84 -10.80
C GLN A 102 8.11 -22.08 -10.67
N PHE A 103 8.37 -22.76 -11.80
CA PHE A 103 9.38 -23.83 -11.93
C PHE A 103 10.66 -23.27 -12.54
#